data_AF-A0A067NT74-F1
#
_entry.id   AF-A0A067NT74-F1
#
_cell.length_a   1.000
_cell.length_b   1.000
_cell.length_c   1.000
_cell.angle_alpha   90.00
_cell.angle_beta   90.00
_cell.angle_gamma   90.00
#
_symmetry.space_group_name_H-M   'P 1'
#
loop_
_entity.id
_entity.type
_entity.pdbx_description
1 polymer ?
#
loop_
_entity_poly.entity_id
_entity_poly.type
_entity_poly.pdbx_seq_one_letter_code
_entity_poly.pdbx_strand_id
1 'polypeptide(L)'
;PTSSAPVRSARPPPGPAPPAPAAAPPGPPNHTHTSHAPPPNLANGTNAHTHSHTHNHNHTHTTVNGAHPQTQKGKKKANDAPVDPATMYETLKNRIAALEEEEVLEEEEERRFAEEAQKSVKGMGENAIHAKYIELFAELKRVERDHAKEKQKLVKDKDTAKGQLTKANQTKAKIENLARELQKDNKRLREDTKRMSQCVEDAQEELMQMKNDLSRRADKAKQQDDKFRENPDIVVKVVCRYRAELFFKIGRKARLSRLFGAWTERMEKTGGKMGPLMNGSRSENGGADGGAHVSSGQANGNGNVNGNGSAKGEPGMQFIFSHNGRSVEADQTPEDIAMEDGDEILAVELMDLTVGPGLDEWDGFSEPARQTLKKNWSENPQEARRTLEEIFDGVTRDRIKEVLRQYELRERHFECVIRSKELEVLLSRARATEQRALAEGEKARADKHEEEIQRLKKELQTVQNEQTKLIDKLIICCKEPSSERSQRLFASLREELEKKG
;
A
#
# COMPACT_ATOMS: atom_id res chain seq x y z
N PRO A 1 -52.49 -26.92 18.61
CA PRO A 1 -52.76 -25.48 18.80
C PRO A 1 -52.80 -25.13 20.28
N THR A 2 -51.65 -24.72 20.83
CA THR A 2 -51.46 -23.88 22.04
C THR A 2 -50.01 -24.06 22.51
N SER A 3 -49.19 -23.01 22.39
CA SER A 3 -48.24 -22.61 23.43
C SER A 3 -47.62 -21.26 23.09
N SER A 4 -47.49 -20.48 24.14
CA SER A 4 -47.21 -19.05 24.29
C SER A 4 -45.82 -18.60 23.82
N ALA A 5 -45.78 -17.44 23.17
CA ALA A 5 -44.54 -16.70 22.86
C ALA A 5 -44.08 -15.84 24.06
N PRO A 6 -42.76 -15.61 24.24
CA PRO A 6 -42.23 -14.78 25.31
C PRO A 6 -42.14 -13.30 24.91
N VAL A 7 -42.45 -12.44 25.89
CA VAL A 7 -42.34 -10.98 25.84
C VAL A 7 -40.87 -10.55 25.94
N ARG A 8 -40.39 -9.74 25.00
CA ARG A 8 -39.08 -9.06 25.06
C ARG A 8 -39.26 -7.64 25.62
N SER A 9 -38.52 -7.35 26.68
CA SER A 9 -38.35 -6.03 27.29
C SER A 9 -37.53 -5.10 26.38
N ALA A 10 -38.01 -3.86 26.25
CA ALA A 10 -37.40 -2.80 25.44
C ALA A 10 -36.16 -2.18 26.12
N ARG A 11 -35.15 -1.85 25.31
CA ARG A 11 -33.90 -1.16 25.69
C ARG A 11 -34.09 0.37 25.55
N PRO A 12 -33.53 1.21 26.43
CA PRO A 12 -33.68 2.67 26.35
C PRO A 12 -32.89 3.27 25.18
N PRO A 13 -33.27 4.47 24.68
CA PRO A 13 -32.61 5.12 23.55
C PRO A 13 -31.22 5.69 23.93
N PRO A 14 -30.25 5.71 22.99
CA PRO A 14 -28.93 6.28 23.22
C PRO A 14 -28.97 7.83 23.20
N GLY A 15 -28.20 8.44 24.11
CA GLY A 15 -28.04 9.89 24.24
C GLY A 15 -27.23 10.54 23.12
N PRO A 16 -27.17 11.89 23.09
CA PRO A 16 -26.65 12.67 21.97
C PRO A 16 -25.11 12.64 21.91
N ALA A 17 -24.57 12.55 20.69
CA ALA A 17 -23.15 12.57 20.37
C ALA A 17 -22.53 13.99 20.47
N PRO A 18 -21.20 14.11 20.69
CA PRO A 18 -20.50 15.40 20.80
C PRO A 18 -20.31 16.09 19.42
N PRO A 19 -20.08 17.42 19.38
CA PRO A 19 -20.06 18.19 18.14
C PRO A 19 -18.73 18.08 17.37
N ALA A 20 -18.82 18.13 16.04
CA ALA A 20 -17.70 18.15 15.10
C ALA A 20 -17.13 19.58 14.88
N PRO A 21 -15.86 19.73 14.45
CA PRO A 21 -15.22 21.02 14.27
C PRO A 21 -15.69 21.76 12.99
N ALA A 22 -15.67 23.08 13.06
CA ALA A 22 -16.28 24.03 12.13
C ALA A 22 -15.62 24.09 10.73
N ALA A 23 -16.46 24.12 9.69
CA ALA A 23 -16.11 24.61 8.35
C ALA A 23 -16.92 25.88 8.05
N ALA A 24 -16.26 26.90 7.50
CA ALA A 24 -16.81 28.24 7.24
C ALA A 24 -17.85 28.26 6.09
N PRO A 25 -18.84 29.19 6.10
CA PRO A 25 -19.89 29.26 5.08
C PRO A 25 -19.54 30.18 3.89
N PRO A 26 -20.16 29.96 2.70
CA PRO A 26 -20.13 30.90 1.58
C PRO A 26 -21.15 32.04 1.77
N GLY A 27 -20.84 33.22 1.22
CA GLY A 27 -21.63 34.45 1.35
C GLY A 27 -22.95 34.48 0.56
N PRO A 28 -23.84 35.46 0.83
CA PRO A 28 -25.26 35.42 0.47
C PRO A 28 -25.61 36.02 -0.91
N PRO A 29 -26.77 35.67 -1.50
CA PRO A 29 -27.33 36.32 -2.67
C PRO A 29 -28.23 37.50 -2.27
N ASN A 30 -28.16 38.61 -3.02
CA ASN A 30 -29.06 39.74 -2.81
C ASN A 30 -30.29 39.64 -3.73
N HIS A 31 -31.46 39.75 -3.13
CA HIS A 31 -32.79 39.76 -3.77
C HIS A 31 -33.21 41.18 -4.17
N THR A 32 -34.13 41.29 -5.14
CA THR A 32 -35.45 41.98 -5.07
C THR A 32 -35.97 42.21 -6.50
N HIS A 33 -36.89 41.37 -7.01
CA HIS A 33 -38.35 41.54 -6.99
C HIS A 33 -38.88 42.88 -7.55
N THR A 34 -39.58 42.81 -8.70
CA THR A 34 -41.02 43.12 -8.76
C THR A 34 -41.66 42.67 -10.10
N SER A 35 -42.86 42.13 -9.95
CA SER A 35 -43.79 41.57 -10.93
C SER A 35 -44.65 42.63 -11.63
N HIS A 36 -45.08 42.41 -12.88
CA HIS A 36 -46.50 42.49 -13.30
C HIS A 36 -46.73 42.06 -14.76
N ALA A 37 -47.95 41.56 -15.01
CA ALA A 37 -48.43 40.86 -16.20
C ALA A 37 -49.10 41.81 -17.25
N PRO A 38 -49.45 41.35 -18.47
CA PRO A 38 -49.90 42.13 -19.64
C PRO A 38 -51.43 42.38 -19.64
N PRO A 39 -52.05 43.33 -20.42
CA PRO A 39 -52.36 43.22 -21.87
C PRO A 39 -52.50 44.62 -22.61
N PRO A 40 -53.40 44.89 -23.59
CA PRO A 40 -53.33 44.64 -25.05
C PRO A 40 -53.54 45.88 -26.00
N ASN A 41 -53.33 45.66 -27.30
CA ASN A 41 -54.10 46.15 -28.49
C ASN A 41 -53.94 47.54 -29.18
N LEU A 42 -54.04 47.45 -30.54
CA LEU A 42 -54.47 48.40 -31.61
C LEU A 42 -53.51 49.53 -32.06
N ALA A 43 -52.96 49.48 -33.30
CA ALA A 43 -53.49 49.98 -34.61
C ALA A 43 -52.82 51.33 -34.98
N ASN A 44 -52.46 51.70 -36.23
CA ASN A 44 -53.06 51.47 -37.53
C ASN A 44 -52.12 51.91 -38.69
N GLY A 45 -52.34 51.36 -39.90
CA GLY A 45 -52.07 51.94 -41.24
C GLY A 45 -50.69 51.70 -41.86
N THR A 46 -50.49 51.27 -43.11
CA THR A 46 -51.35 51.07 -44.30
C THR A 46 -50.56 50.30 -45.40
N ASN A 47 -51.23 49.42 -46.16
CA ASN A 47 -51.12 49.05 -47.61
C ASN A 47 -49.76 49.16 -48.34
N ALA A 48 -49.31 48.28 -49.26
CA ALA A 48 -49.95 47.26 -50.11
C ALA A 48 -48.87 46.30 -50.72
N HIS A 49 -49.37 45.22 -51.32
CA HIS A 49 -48.70 44.12 -52.04
C HIS A 49 -47.65 44.49 -53.10
N THR A 50 -46.65 43.60 -53.29
CA THR A 50 -46.42 42.85 -54.55
C THR A 50 -45.48 41.64 -54.33
N HIS A 51 -45.82 40.51 -54.95
CA HIS A 51 -45.10 39.24 -54.98
C HIS A 51 -43.87 39.27 -55.91
N SER A 52 -42.78 38.56 -55.57
CA SER A 52 -42.07 37.73 -56.55
C SER A 52 -41.27 36.60 -55.87
N HIS A 53 -41.34 35.42 -56.50
CA HIS A 53 -40.63 34.20 -56.14
C HIS A 53 -39.25 34.20 -56.80
N THR A 54 -38.20 33.80 -56.08
CA THR A 54 -36.91 33.43 -56.70
C THR A 54 -36.41 32.08 -56.17
N HIS A 55 -36.16 31.19 -57.13
CA HIS A 55 -35.63 29.83 -57.00
C HIS A 55 -34.11 29.90 -56.70
N ASN A 56 -33.63 29.11 -55.74
CA ASN A 56 -32.22 29.07 -55.35
C ASN A 56 -31.56 27.79 -55.88
N HIS A 57 -30.59 27.91 -56.79
CA HIS A 57 -29.72 26.82 -57.22
C HIS A 57 -28.33 26.97 -56.57
N ASN A 58 -27.98 26.00 -55.73
CA ASN A 58 -26.72 25.92 -55.01
C ASN A 58 -25.75 25.01 -55.78
N HIS A 59 -24.66 25.55 -56.33
CA HIS A 59 -23.55 24.79 -56.90
C HIS A 59 -22.31 24.90 -56.02
N THR A 60 -21.99 23.81 -55.34
CA THR A 60 -20.75 23.59 -54.58
C THR A 60 -19.65 23.07 -55.51
N HIS A 61 -18.60 23.86 -55.75
CA HIS A 61 -17.36 23.37 -56.38
C HIS A 61 -16.28 23.11 -55.32
N THR A 62 -15.90 21.84 -55.24
CA THR A 62 -14.72 21.29 -54.57
C THR A 62 -13.48 21.47 -55.44
N THR A 63 -12.40 22.05 -54.89
CA THR A 63 -11.06 22.06 -55.49
C THR A 63 -10.10 21.18 -54.70
N VAL A 64 -9.28 20.41 -55.42
CA VAL A 64 -8.31 19.41 -54.94
C VAL A 64 -6.93 19.75 -55.49
N ASN A 65 -5.88 19.55 -54.67
CA ASN A 65 -4.42 19.64 -54.92
C ASN A 65 -3.84 21.06 -55.18
N GLY A 66 -2.70 21.50 -54.61
CA GLY A 66 -1.70 20.87 -53.75
C GLY A 66 -0.28 21.22 -54.23
N ALA A 67 0.38 22.22 -53.63
CA ALA A 67 1.83 22.40 -53.65
C ALA A 67 2.29 23.20 -52.42
N HIS A 68 3.24 22.64 -51.66
CA HIS A 68 3.77 23.15 -50.39
C HIS A 68 5.03 24.00 -50.63
N PRO A 69 5.44 24.88 -49.68
CA PRO A 69 6.56 24.45 -48.84
C PRO A 69 6.49 24.87 -47.35
N GLN A 70 6.84 23.89 -46.53
CA GLN A 70 7.57 23.84 -45.26
C GLN A 70 7.71 25.03 -44.27
N THR A 71 7.47 24.66 -43.00
CA THR A 71 7.99 25.14 -41.70
C THR A 71 7.35 26.36 -41.02
N GLN A 72 6.64 26.17 -39.91
CA GLN A 72 7.17 26.23 -38.52
C GLN A 72 6.04 26.03 -37.48
N LYS A 73 6.41 25.48 -36.31
CA LYS A 73 5.58 25.22 -35.13
C LYS A 73 4.94 26.49 -34.58
N GLY A 74 3.65 26.43 -34.21
CA GLY A 74 3.01 27.50 -33.43
C GLY A 74 1.59 27.17 -32.99
N LYS A 75 1.44 26.78 -31.73
CA LYS A 75 0.21 26.47 -31.00
C LYS A 75 -0.69 27.72 -30.90
N LYS A 76 -1.94 27.69 -31.41
CA LYS A 76 -3.05 28.61 -31.07
C LYS A 76 -4.37 27.94 -31.52
N LYS A 77 -5.10 27.31 -30.60
CA LYS A 77 -6.33 27.84 -29.97
C LYS A 77 -7.26 28.43 -31.03
N ALA A 78 -8.31 27.68 -31.36
CA ALA A 78 -9.45 28.13 -32.16
C ALA A 78 -9.86 29.52 -31.67
N ASN A 79 -9.71 30.51 -32.54
CA ASN A 79 -10.19 31.84 -32.30
C ASN A 79 -11.43 31.99 -33.17
N ASP A 80 -12.57 31.93 -32.49
CA ASP A 80 -13.85 32.41 -32.98
C ASP A 80 -13.70 33.95 -33.06
N ALA A 81 -13.05 34.42 -34.14
CA ALA A 81 -12.84 35.83 -34.41
C ALA A 81 -13.85 36.26 -35.48
N PRO A 82 -14.59 37.36 -35.27
CA PRO A 82 -15.53 37.86 -36.26
C PRO A 82 -14.75 38.21 -37.54
N VAL A 83 -15.14 37.61 -38.66
CA VAL A 83 -14.56 37.90 -39.98
C VAL A 83 -14.70 39.40 -40.23
N ASP A 84 -13.57 40.07 -40.49
CA ASP A 84 -13.52 41.51 -40.74
C ASP A 84 -14.39 41.84 -41.97
N PRO A 85 -15.46 42.67 -41.81
CA PRO A 85 -16.36 43.02 -42.92
C PRO A 85 -15.62 43.53 -44.15
N ALA A 86 -14.51 44.25 -43.99
CA ALA A 86 -13.73 44.77 -45.11
C ALA A 86 -13.13 43.64 -45.97
N THR A 87 -12.61 42.60 -45.35
CA THR A 87 -12.12 41.42 -46.08
C THR A 87 -13.26 40.64 -46.74
N MET A 88 -14.44 40.58 -46.13
CA MET A 88 -15.62 39.96 -46.75
C MET A 88 -16.07 40.75 -47.98
N TYR A 89 -16.13 42.08 -47.90
CA TYR A 89 -16.45 42.95 -49.03
C TYR A 89 -15.45 42.82 -50.18
N GLU A 90 -14.15 42.72 -49.88
CA GLU A 90 -13.14 42.56 -50.93
C GLU A 90 -13.24 41.18 -51.61
N THR A 91 -13.48 40.12 -50.83
CA THR A 91 -13.73 38.79 -51.42
C THR A 91 -15.00 38.77 -52.25
N LEU A 92 -16.07 39.45 -51.79
CA LEU A 92 -17.33 39.54 -52.52
C LEU A 92 -17.18 40.35 -53.80
N LYS A 93 -16.46 41.47 -53.76
CA LYS A 93 -16.14 42.30 -54.92
C LYS A 93 -15.32 41.53 -55.96
N ASN A 94 -14.31 40.78 -55.53
CA ASN A 94 -13.52 39.94 -56.44
C ASN A 94 -14.36 38.80 -57.03
N ARG A 95 -15.32 38.25 -56.27
CA ARG A 95 -16.27 37.25 -56.77
C ARG A 95 -17.24 37.85 -57.78
N ILE A 96 -17.73 39.07 -57.54
CA ILE A 96 -18.60 39.82 -58.47
C ILE A 96 -17.84 40.11 -59.76
N ALA A 97 -16.62 40.64 -59.67
CA ALA A 97 -15.79 40.93 -60.83
C ALA A 97 -15.50 39.66 -61.67
N ALA A 98 -15.25 38.53 -61.02
CA ALA A 98 -15.03 37.26 -61.72
C ALA A 98 -16.30 36.75 -62.42
N LEU A 99 -17.48 36.93 -61.82
CA LEU A 99 -18.76 36.54 -62.41
C LEU A 99 -19.16 37.45 -63.58
N GLU A 100 -18.90 38.75 -63.47
CA GLU A 100 -19.15 39.71 -64.56
C GLU A 100 -18.21 39.45 -65.77
N GLU A 101 -16.95 39.07 -65.53
CA GLU A 101 -16.02 38.67 -66.59
C GLU A 101 -16.43 37.35 -67.25
N GLU A 102 -16.92 36.38 -66.47
CA GLU A 102 -17.46 35.11 -66.98
C GLU A 102 -18.71 35.32 -67.84
N GLU A 103 -19.63 36.21 -67.43
CA GLU A 103 -20.83 36.56 -68.21
C GLU A 103 -20.49 37.22 -69.55
N VAL A 104 -19.51 38.15 -69.57
CA VAL A 104 -19.05 38.78 -70.81
C VAL A 104 -18.39 37.77 -71.75
N LEU A 105 -17.64 36.81 -71.20
CA LEU A 105 -17.04 35.73 -71.99
C LEU A 105 -18.10 34.79 -72.58
N GLU A 106 -19.11 34.40 -71.81
CA GLU A 106 -20.23 33.60 -72.29
C GLU A 106 -20.99 34.34 -73.41
N GLU A 107 -21.23 35.64 -73.26
CA GLU A 107 -21.93 36.44 -74.26
C GLU A 107 -21.07 36.66 -75.54
N GLU A 108 -19.74 36.77 -75.41
CA GLU A 108 -18.83 36.81 -76.57
C GLU A 108 -18.77 35.44 -77.28
N GLU A 109 -18.77 34.34 -76.52
CA GLU A 109 -18.75 32.99 -77.07
C GLU A 109 -20.06 32.66 -77.80
N GLU A 110 -21.21 33.02 -77.22
CA GLU A 110 -22.52 32.86 -77.85
C GLU A 110 -22.64 33.69 -79.15
N ARG A 111 -22.10 34.92 -79.15
CA ARG A 111 -22.02 35.77 -80.34
C ARG A 111 -21.15 35.14 -81.43
N ARG A 112 -20.00 34.56 -81.08
CA ARG A 112 -19.12 33.85 -82.02
C ARG A 112 -19.81 32.63 -82.62
N PHE A 113 -20.54 31.84 -81.83
CA PHE A 113 -21.29 30.70 -82.34
C PHE A 113 -22.37 31.11 -83.33
N ALA A 114 -23.11 32.19 -83.04
CA ALA A 114 -24.13 32.71 -83.94
C ALA A 114 -23.54 33.22 -85.27
N GLU A 115 -22.42 33.95 -85.21
CA GLU A 115 -21.69 34.41 -86.39
C GLU A 115 -21.13 33.26 -87.23
N GLU A 116 -20.56 32.24 -86.58
CA GLU A 116 -20.04 31.04 -87.25
C GLU A 116 -21.17 30.24 -87.90
N ALA A 117 -22.31 30.06 -87.23
CA ALA A 117 -23.49 29.41 -87.81
C ALA A 117 -24.00 30.15 -89.06
N GLN A 118 -24.10 31.49 -89.01
CA GLN A 118 -24.50 32.30 -90.15
C GLN A 118 -23.48 32.24 -91.30
N LYS A 119 -22.18 32.32 -90.99
CA LYS A 119 -21.10 32.21 -91.97
C LYS A 119 -21.08 30.84 -92.64
N SER A 120 -21.38 29.79 -91.90
CA SER A 120 -21.39 28.40 -92.35
C SER A 120 -22.49 28.11 -93.38
N VAL A 121 -23.59 28.88 -93.39
CA VAL A 121 -24.75 28.68 -94.27
C VAL A 121 -24.81 29.71 -95.42
N LYS A 122 -24.10 30.84 -95.29
CA LYS A 122 -24.09 31.94 -96.27
C LYS A 122 -23.55 31.49 -97.64
N GLY A 123 -24.40 31.59 -98.67
CA GLY A 123 -24.04 31.27 -100.07
C GLY A 123 -24.27 29.81 -100.49
N MET A 124 -24.81 28.96 -99.62
CA MET A 124 -25.20 27.58 -99.96
C MET A 124 -26.60 27.54 -100.62
N GLY A 125 -26.82 26.62 -101.57
CA GLY A 125 -28.16 26.37 -102.15
C GLY A 125 -29.06 25.55 -101.20
N GLU A 126 -30.38 25.64 -101.36
CA GLU A 126 -31.38 25.06 -100.43
C GLU A 126 -31.15 23.57 -100.11
N ASN A 127 -30.80 22.75 -101.11
CA ASN A 127 -30.50 21.33 -100.90
C ASN A 127 -29.26 21.09 -100.01
N ALA A 128 -28.22 21.93 -100.15
CA ALA A 128 -27.01 21.83 -99.35
C ALA A 128 -27.26 22.31 -97.90
N ILE A 129 -28.12 23.32 -97.73
CA ILE A 129 -28.57 23.78 -96.41
C ILE A 129 -29.37 22.67 -95.70
N HIS A 130 -30.27 21.99 -96.41
CA HIS A 130 -31.06 20.89 -95.83
C HIS A 130 -30.19 19.69 -95.44
N ALA A 131 -29.22 19.30 -96.29
CA ALA A 131 -28.26 18.25 -95.96
C ALA A 131 -27.43 18.58 -94.71
N LYS A 132 -26.96 19.83 -94.61
CA LYS A 132 -26.21 20.33 -93.45
C LYS A 132 -27.04 20.37 -92.18
N TYR A 133 -28.33 20.72 -92.28
CA TYR A 133 -29.26 20.66 -91.15
C TYR A 133 -29.42 19.22 -90.63
N ILE A 134 -29.59 18.24 -91.51
CA ILE A 134 -29.71 16.82 -91.12
C ILE A 134 -28.43 16.33 -90.45
N GLU A 135 -27.26 16.69 -90.98
CA GLU A 135 -25.96 16.37 -90.40
C GLU A 135 -25.79 16.98 -89.00
N LEU A 136 -26.06 18.28 -88.85
CA LEU A 136 -26.01 18.96 -87.55
C LEU A 136 -27.01 18.38 -86.55
N PHE A 137 -28.21 18.00 -87.00
CA PHE A 137 -29.20 17.36 -86.14
C PHE A 137 -28.75 15.96 -85.70
N ALA A 138 -28.16 15.16 -86.60
CA ALA A 138 -27.60 13.86 -86.27
C ALA A 138 -26.42 13.99 -85.29
N GLU A 139 -25.56 14.99 -85.48
CA GLU A 139 -24.45 15.29 -84.58
C GLU A 139 -24.95 15.78 -83.22
N LEU A 140 -25.95 16.66 -83.16
CA LEU A 140 -26.63 17.05 -81.91
C LEU A 140 -27.17 15.81 -81.17
N LYS A 141 -27.85 14.90 -81.87
CA LYS A 141 -28.34 13.64 -81.29
C LYS A 141 -27.23 12.68 -80.85
N ARG A 142 -26.04 12.76 -81.44
CA ARG A 142 -24.86 12.00 -81.01
C ARG A 142 -24.28 12.61 -79.73
N VAL A 143 -24.08 13.93 -79.72
CA VAL A 143 -23.59 14.69 -78.56
C VAL A 143 -24.53 14.55 -77.36
N GLU A 144 -25.85 14.61 -77.54
CA GLU A 144 -26.83 14.39 -76.47
C GLU A 144 -26.65 13.00 -75.81
N ARG A 145 -26.45 11.95 -76.62
CA ARG A 145 -26.22 10.59 -76.11
C ARG A 145 -24.88 10.46 -75.41
N ASP A 146 -23.83 11.06 -75.96
CA ASP A 146 -22.49 11.01 -75.37
C ASP A 146 -22.44 11.80 -74.05
N HIS A 147 -23.07 12.97 -73.97
CA HIS A 147 -23.26 13.73 -72.73
C HIS A 147 -24.06 12.94 -71.68
N ALA A 148 -25.11 12.21 -72.08
CA ALA A 148 -25.85 11.36 -71.16
C ALA A 148 -24.99 10.21 -70.58
N LYS A 149 -24.14 9.57 -71.40
CA LYS A 149 -23.19 8.55 -70.93
C LYS A 149 -22.13 9.16 -70.01
N GLU A 150 -21.60 10.32 -70.37
CA GLU A 150 -20.59 11.03 -69.59
C GLU A 150 -21.14 11.46 -68.22
N LYS A 151 -22.36 12.00 -68.18
CA LYS A 151 -23.07 12.29 -66.93
C LYS A 151 -23.22 11.05 -66.05
N GLN A 152 -23.58 9.90 -66.64
CA GLN A 152 -23.69 8.65 -65.88
C GLN A 152 -22.33 8.17 -65.36
N LYS A 153 -21.26 8.32 -66.15
CA LYS A 153 -19.88 8.01 -65.74
C LYS A 153 -19.45 8.91 -64.58
N LEU A 154 -19.66 10.22 -64.68
CA LEU A 154 -19.34 11.19 -63.62
C LEU A 154 -20.08 10.90 -62.32
N VAL A 155 -21.35 10.48 -62.38
CA VAL A 155 -22.10 10.06 -61.17
C VAL A 155 -21.47 8.83 -60.52
N LYS A 156 -21.11 7.81 -61.31
CA LYS A 156 -20.44 6.59 -60.80
C LYS A 156 -19.07 6.90 -60.20
N ASP A 157 -18.29 7.75 -60.86
CA ASP A 157 -16.96 8.15 -60.39
C ASP A 157 -17.07 8.96 -59.09
N LYS A 158 -18.05 9.88 -59.01
CA LYS A 158 -18.36 10.62 -57.78
C LYS A 158 -18.74 9.71 -56.62
N ASP A 159 -19.62 8.72 -56.86
CA ASP A 159 -20.04 7.79 -55.81
C ASP A 159 -18.88 6.90 -55.35
N THR A 160 -18.01 6.48 -56.28
CA THR A 160 -16.78 5.74 -55.98
C THR A 160 -15.81 6.59 -55.16
N ALA A 161 -15.57 7.84 -55.56
CA ALA A 161 -14.72 8.78 -54.84
C ALA A 161 -15.25 9.08 -53.43
N LYS A 162 -16.57 9.25 -53.27
CA LYS A 162 -17.22 9.42 -51.97
C LYS A 162 -17.03 8.19 -51.07
N GLY A 163 -17.13 6.98 -51.64
CA GLY A 163 -16.86 5.73 -50.93
C GLY A 163 -15.41 5.62 -50.46
N GLN A 164 -14.44 5.97 -51.33
CA GLN A 164 -13.02 5.99 -50.98
C GLN A 164 -12.71 7.03 -49.90
N LEU A 165 -13.26 8.24 -50.02
CA LEU A 165 -13.10 9.31 -49.03
C LEU A 165 -13.64 8.89 -47.66
N THR A 166 -14.79 8.21 -47.63
CA THR A 166 -15.38 7.70 -46.37
C THR A 166 -14.46 6.67 -45.71
N LYS A 167 -13.91 5.73 -46.48
CA LYS A 167 -12.94 4.75 -45.98
C LYS A 167 -11.65 5.41 -45.49
N ALA A 168 -11.12 6.38 -46.23
CA ALA A 168 -9.93 7.12 -45.86
C ALA A 168 -10.14 7.90 -44.55
N ASN A 169 -11.29 8.54 -44.37
CA ASN A 169 -11.66 9.25 -43.15
C ASN A 169 -11.78 8.30 -41.95
N GLN A 170 -12.35 7.11 -42.13
CA GLN A 170 -12.41 6.09 -41.08
C GLN A 170 -11.00 5.62 -40.67
N THR A 171 -10.12 5.36 -41.63
CA THR A 171 -8.73 4.96 -41.35
C THR A 171 -7.96 6.08 -40.65
N LYS A 172 -8.14 7.33 -41.09
CA LYS A 172 -7.55 8.52 -40.43
C LYS A 172 -7.99 8.61 -38.97
N ALA A 173 -9.28 8.45 -38.68
CA ALA A 173 -9.79 8.48 -37.30
C ALA A 173 -9.18 7.37 -36.43
N LYS A 174 -9.00 6.16 -36.98
CA LYS A 174 -8.33 5.05 -36.27
C LYS A 174 -6.87 5.37 -35.97
N ILE A 175 -6.14 5.92 -36.93
CA ILE A 175 -4.72 6.31 -36.76
C ILE A 175 -4.61 7.43 -35.71
N GLU A 176 -5.49 8.43 -35.74
CA GLU A 176 -5.49 9.49 -34.74
C GLU A 176 -5.77 8.96 -33.33
N ASN A 177 -6.70 8.02 -33.18
CA ASN A 177 -6.96 7.38 -31.89
C ASN A 177 -5.76 6.58 -31.41
N LEU A 178 -5.14 5.78 -32.28
CA LEU A 178 -3.94 5.01 -31.95
C LEU A 178 -2.77 5.93 -31.56
N ALA A 179 -2.59 7.05 -32.25
CA ALA A 179 -1.56 8.03 -31.93
C ALA A 179 -1.79 8.67 -30.55
N ARG A 180 -3.04 8.95 -30.18
CA ARG A 180 -3.38 9.47 -28.84
C ARG A 180 -3.15 8.42 -27.75
N GLU A 181 -3.53 7.17 -27.99
CA GLU A 181 -3.28 6.06 -27.06
C GLU A 181 -1.78 5.83 -26.86
N LEU A 182 -1.00 5.75 -27.94
CA LEU A 182 0.47 5.63 -27.87
C LEU A 182 1.12 6.79 -27.12
N GLN A 183 0.59 8.01 -27.25
CA GLN A 183 1.09 9.16 -26.49
C GLN A 183 0.78 9.03 -24.99
N LYS A 184 -0.42 8.55 -24.61
CA LYS A 184 -0.75 8.30 -23.21
C LYS A 184 0.12 7.18 -22.63
N ASP A 185 0.29 6.09 -23.37
CA ASP A 185 1.10 4.95 -22.94
C ASP A 185 2.57 5.33 -22.79
N ASN A 186 3.13 6.12 -23.72
CA ASN A 186 4.48 6.66 -23.58
C ASN A 186 4.62 7.55 -22.33
N LYS A 187 3.61 8.39 -22.04
CA LYS A 187 3.62 9.21 -20.82
C LYS A 187 3.57 8.32 -19.57
N ARG A 188 2.70 7.32 -19.57
CA ARG A 188 2.56 6.36 -18.47
C ARG A 188 3.85 5.59 -18.25
N LEU A 189 4.48 5.07 -19.30
CA LEU A 189 5.77 4.37 -19.21
C LEU A 189 6.86 5.24 -18.59
N ARG A 190 6.95 6.52 -18.96
CA ARG A 190 7.90 7.45 -18.34
C ARG A 190 7.59 7.69 -16.86
N GLU A 191 6.32 7.85 -16.51
CA GLU A 191 5.88 8.00 -15.11
C GLU A 191 6.19 6.73 -14.30
N ASP A 192 5.96 5.55 -14.86
CA ASP A 192 6.24 4.25 -14.22
C ASP A 192 7.74 3.98 -14.09
N THR A 193 8.55 4.29 -15.12
CA THR A 193 10.02 4.23 -15.01
C THR A 193 10.52 5.17 -13.91
N LYS A 194 9.98 6.39 -13.81
CA LYS A 194 10.35 7.33 -12.75
C LYS A 194 9.97 6.82 -11.36
N ARG A 195 8.77 6.25 -11.21
CA ARG A 195 8.33 5.64 -9.94
C ARG A 195 9.21 4.46 -9.54
N MET A 196 9.57 3.61 -10.52
CA MET A 196 10.44 2.46 -10.28
C MET A 196 11.83 2.91 -9.84
N SER A 197 12.41 3.91 -10.51
CA SER A 197 13.71 4.50 -10.13
C SER A 197 13.68 5.01 -8.69
N GLN A 198 12.64 5.77 -8.31
CA GLN A 198 12.50 6.28 -6.93
C GLN A 198 12.39 5.14 -5.92
N CYS A 199 11.59 4.11 -6.21
CA CYS A 199 11.43 2.96 -5.32
C CYS A 199 12.77 2.22 -5.11
N VAL A 200 13.60 2.11 -6.15
CA VAL A 200 14.93 1.51 -6.05
C VAL A 200 15.87 2.40 -5.23
N GLU A 201 15.86 3.71 -5.44
CA GLU A 201 16.66 4.67 -4.66
C GLU A 201 16.30 4.63 -3.17
N ASP A 202 15.00 4.65 -2.84
CA ASP A 202 14.51 4.57 -1.45
C ASP A 202 14.95 3.25 -0.81
N ALA A 203 14.82 2.12 -1.52
CA ALA A 203 15.26 0.82 -1.02
C ALA A 203 16.79 0.74 -0.82
N GLN A 204 17.58 1.40 -1.69
CA GLN A 204 19.02 1.49 -1.53
C GLN A 204 19.41 2.33 -0.31
N GLU A 205 18.69 3.43 -0.05
CA GLU A 205 18.91 4.27 1.13
C GLU A 205 18.58 3.51 2.43
N GLU A 206 17.46 2.80 2.48
CA GLU A 206 17.10 1.95 3.62
C GLU A 206 18.14 0.85 3.87
N LEU A 207 18.61 0.17 2.81
CA LEU A 207 19.68 -0.82 2.92
C LEU A 207 20.98 -0.21 3.44
N MET A 208 21.33 0.99 2.99
CA MET A 208 22.51 1.70 3.46
C MET A 208 22.37 2.08 4.94
N GLN A 209 21.20 2.53 5.36
CA GLN A 209 20.91 2.85 6.75
C GLN A 209 21.00 1.60 7.64
N MET A 210 20.35 0.50 7.24
CA MET A 210 20.43 -0.77 7.97
C MET A 210 21.87 -1.31 8.07
N LYS A 211 22.66 -1.19 6.99
CA LYS A 211 24.07 -1.55 6.99
C LYS A 211 24.87 -0.73 7.99
N ASN A 212 24.64 0.60 8.04
CA ASN A 212 25.30 1.47 9.00
C ASN A 212 24.92 1.12 10.44
N ASP A 213 23.65 0.82 10.71
CA ASP A 213 23.19 0.41 12.05
C ASP A 213 23.71 -0.96 12.47
N LEU A 214 23.83 -1.90 11.53
CA LEU A 214 24.45 -3.20 11.78
C LEU A 214 25.94 -3.03 12.07
N SER A 215 26.65 -2.21 11.30
CA SER A 215 28.08 -1.91 11.54
C SER A 215 28.28 -1.29 12.92
N ARG A 216 27.48 -0.28 13.28
CA ARG A 216 27.54 0.34 14.62
C ARG A 216 27.30 -0.65 15.75
N ARG A 217 26.37 -1.59 15.58
CA ARG A 217 26.12 -2.66 16.57
C ARG A 217 27.29 -3.64 16.66
N ALA A 218 27.85 -4.04 15.53
CA ALA A 218 29.02 -4.91 15.49
C ALA A 218 30.24 -4.25 16.15
N ASP A 219 30.48 -2.96 15.88
CA ASP A 219 31.56 -2.19 16.49
C ASP A 219 31.40 -2.09 18.01
N LYS A 220 30.17 -1.84 18.50
CA LYS A 220 29.88 -1.83 19.95
C LYS A 220 30.10 -3.19 20.59
N ALA A 221 29.65 -4.28 19.96
CA ALA A 221 29.86 -5.63 20.47
C ALA A 221 31.36 -5.98 20.53
N LYS A 222 32.13 -5.58 19.50
CA LYS A 222 33.58 -5.77 19.48
C LYS A 222 34.28 -4.98 20.58
N GLN A 223 33.90 -3.71 20.78
CA GLN A 223 34.44 -2.89 21.88
C GLN A 223 34.15 -3.50 23.25
N GLN A 224 32.98 -4.10 23.43
CA GLN A 224 32.62 -4.78 24.67
C GLN A 224 33.46 -6.06 24.89
N ASP A 225 33.65 -6.88 23.86
CA ASP A 225 34.54 -8.05 23.91
C ASP A 225 36.01 -7.66 24.19
N ASP A 226 36.50 -6.59 23.55
CA ASP A 226 37.84 -6.05 23.82
C ASP A 226 37.96 -5.57 25.29
N LYS A 227 36.94 -4.88 25.85
CA LYS A 227 36.89 -4.49 27.29
C LYS A 227 36.97 -5.71 28.21
N PHE A 228 36.28 -6.79 27.87
CA PHE A 228 36.31 -8.03 28.66
C PHE A 228 37.64 -8.79 28.51
N ARG A 229 38.31 -8.68 27.36
CA ARG A 229 39.64 -9.24 27.15
C ARG A 229 40.72 -8.50 27.92
N GLU A 230 40.61 -7.17 28.04
CA GLU A 230 41.55 -6.35 28.82
C GLU A 230 41.42 -6.58 30.34
N ASN A 231 40.19 -6.75 30.84
CA ASN A 231 39.91 -7.03 32.25
C ASN A 231 39.24 -8.40 32.43
N PRO A 232 40.01 -9.50 32.31
CA PRO A 232 39.46 -10.86 32.29
C PRO A 232 38.94 -11.33 33.65
N ASP A 233 39.39 -10.73 34.74
CA ASP A 233 38.95 -11.04 36.10
C ASP A 233 38.14 -9.89 36.69
N ILE A 234 37.17 -10.23 37.55
CA ILE A 234 36.41 -9.30 38.38
C ILE A 234 36.40 -9.76 39.82
N VAL A 235 36.24 -8.82 40.75
CA VAL A 235 35.99 -9.07 42.16
C VAL A 235 34.51 -8.86 42.42
N VAL A 236 33.84 -9.90 42.92
CA VAL A 236 32.41 -9.88 43.25
C VAL A 236 32.23 -10.11 44.74
N LYS A 237 31.23 -9.46 45.32
CA LYS A 237 30.89 -9.59 46.74
C LYS A 237 29.67 -10.48 46.90
N VAL A 238 29.84 -11.66 47.50
CA VAL A 238 28.72 -12.54 47.83
C VAL A 238 28.29 -12.28 49.27
N VAL A 239 27.01 -11.98 49.48
CA VAL A 239 26.45 -11.58 50.78
C VAL A 239 25.32 -12.51 51.17
N CYS A 240 25.38 -13.06 52.38
CA CYS A 240 24.24 -13.64 53.07
C CYS A 240 24.01 -12.83 54.35
N ARG A 241 22.86 -12.13 54.39
CA ARG A 241 22.56 -11.03 55.33
C ARG A 241 22.87 -11.31 56.80
N TYR A 242 22.78 -12.57 57.22
CA TYR A 242 22.94 -13.01 58.61
C TYR A 242 24.10 -13.99 58.83
N ARG A 243 24.85 -14.37 57.79
CA ARG A 243 25.99 -15.30 57.93
C ARG A 243 27.32 -14.61 57.69
N ALA A 244 27.53 -14.10 56.48
CA ALA A 244 28.82 -13.60 56.05
C ALA A 244 28.69 -12.74 54.79
N GLU A 245 29.73 -11.98 54.54
CA GLU A 245 30.02 -11.33 53.27
C GLU A 245 31.45 -11.68 52.86
N LEU A 246 31.62 -12.17 51.63
CA LEU A 246 32.92 -12.62 51.12
C LEU A 246 33.16 -12.04 49.74
N PHE A 247 34.41 -11.71 49.46
CA PHE A 247 34.85 -11.23 48.15
C PHE A 247 35.54 -12.36 47.38
N PHE A 248 35.17 -12.52 46.12
CA PHE A 248 35.74 -13.53 45.24
C PHE A 248 36.27 -12.88 43.98
N LYS A 249 37.53 -13.14 43.68
CA LYS A 249 38.09 -12.84 42.37
C LYS A 249 37.77 -14.00 41.42
N ILE A 250 37.01 -13.73 40.37
CA ILE A 250 36.55 -14.72 39.39
C ILE A 250 36.80 -14.23 37.97
N GLY A 251 37.03 -15.16 37.03
CA GLY A 251 37.15 -14.83 35.61
C GLY A 251 35.77 -14.57 34.99
N ARG A 252 35.67 -13.59 34.07
CA ARG A 252 34.42 -13.23 33.39
C ARG A 252 33.81 -14.38 32.58
N LYS A 253 34.64 -15.29 32.08
CA LYS A 253 34.24 -16.50 31.32
C LYS A 253 34.11 -17.76 32.18
N ALA A 254 34.39 -17.66 33.48
CA ALA A 254 34.26 -18.80 34.38
C ALA A 254 32.80 -18.98 34.79
N ARG A 255 32.30 -20.23 34.75
CA ARG A 255 30.97 -20.54 35.26
C ARG A 255 30.87 -20.23 36.75
N LEU A 256 29.73 -19.68 37.15
CA LEU A 256 29.44 -19.32 38.53
C LEU A 256 29.30 -20.52 39.46
N SER A 257 29.15 -21.75 38.93
CA SER A 257 29.17 -23.00 39.69
C SER A 257 30.37 -23.13 40.62
N ARG A 258 31.56 -22.69 40.19
CA ARG A 258 32.75 -22.68 41.05
C ARG A 258 32.65 -21.68 42.19
N LEU A 259 32.11 -20.48 41.92
CA LEU A 259 31.89 -19.46 42.94
C LEU A 259 30.90 -19.96 43.98
N PHE A 260 29.76 -20.50 43.53
CA PHE A 260 28.70 -20.99 44.40
C PHE A 260 29.16 -22.19 45.23
N GLY A 261 29.88 -23.15 44.62
CA GLY A 261 30.48 -24.26 45.36
C GLY A 261 31.46 -23.79 46.43
N ALA A 262 32.35 -22.85 46.09
CA ALA A 262 33.31 -22.29 47.05
C ALA A 262 32.65 -21.48 48.18
N TRP A 263 31.52 -20.81 47.89
CA TRP A 263 30.69 -20.16 48.91
C TRP A 263 30.07 -21.19 49.85
N THR A 264 29.36 -22.18 49.30
CA THR A 264 28.67 -23.21 50.08
C THR A 264 29.63 -23.99 50.98
N GLU A 265 30.78 -24.43 50.45
CA GLU A 265 31.80 -25.14 51.22
C GLU A 265 32.32 -24.30 52.41
N ARG A 266 32.50 -22.98 52.23
CA ARG A 266 32.91 -22.09 53.32
C ARG A 266 31.80 -21.90 54.35
N MET A 267 30.54 -21.85 53.93
CA MET A 267 29.40 -21.73 54.84
C MET A 267 29.18 -23.00 55.68
N GLU A 268 29.39 -24.18 55.08
CA GLU A 268 29.32 -25.47 55.78
C GLU A 268 30.43 -25.62 56.82
N LYS A 269 31.67 -25.24 56.49
CA LYS A 269 32.80 -25.26 57.45
C LYS A 269 32.63 -24.27 58.60
N THR A 270 31.97 -23.15 58.36
CA THR A 270 31.74 -22.10 59.38
C THR A 270 30.52 -22.41 60.25
N GLY A 271 29.54 -23.18 59.75
CA GLY A 271 28.33 -23.56 60.50
C GLY A 271 28.54 -24.56 61.63
N GLY A 272 29.71 -25.23 61.70
CA GLY A 272 30.03 -26.19 62.76
C GLY A 272 30.60 -25.60 64.06
N LYS A 273 30.80 -24.27 64.15
CA LYS A 273 31.36 -23.61 65.34
C LYS A 273 30.56 -22.37 65.72
N MET A 274 29.41 -22.57 66.35
CA MET A 274 28.83 -21.61 67.29
C MET A 274 28.71 -22.27 68.66
N GLY A 275 29.84 -22.28 69.37
CA GLY A 275 29.97 -22.58 70.80
C GLY A 275 30.92 -21.56 71.43
N PRO A 276 30.76 -21.20 72.71
CA PRO A 276 31.30 -19.96 73.27
C PRO A 276 32.83 -19.95 73.30
N LEU A 277 33.35 -18.73 73.10
CA LEU A 277 34.75 -18.33 73.22
C LEU A 277 35.53 -19.15 74.27
N MET A 278 36.55 -19.88 73.82
CA MET A 278 37.67 -20.32 74.65
C MET A 278 38.95 -20.37 73.82
N ASN A 279 40.02 -20.09 74.53
CA ASN A 279 41.30 -19.53 74.11
C ASN A 279 42.24 -20.55 73.41
N GLY A 280 43.06 -20.03 72.49
CA GLY A 280 44.44 -20.48 72.22
C GLY A 280 44.69 -21.85 71.58
N SER A 281 45.27 -21.86 70.38
CA SER A 281 46.67 -22.30 70.20
C SER A 281 47.10 -22.33 68.73
N ARG A 282 48.36 -21.96 68.53
CA ARG A 282 49.17 -21.97 67.31
C ARG A 282 49.36 -23.39 66.74
N SER A 283 49.49 -23.47 65.42
CA SER A 283 50.60 -24.13 64.69
C SER A 283 50.40 -23.77 63.19
N GLU A 284 51.14 -22.86 62.57
CA GLU A 284 52.52 -22.95 62.05
C GLU A 284 52.84 -24.14 61.12
N ASN A 285 53.29 -23.75 59.91
CA ASN A 285 54.01 -24.45 58.84
C ASN A 285 53.27 -25.55 58.06
N GLY A 286 53.45 -25.73 56.75
CA GLY A 286 54.29 -25.16 55.69
C GLY A 286 53.83 -25.86 54.39
N GLY A 287 53.82 -25.24 53.21
CA GLY A 287 54.98 -25.10 52.34
C GLY A 287 54.90 -26.10 51.18
N ALA A 288 54.93 -25.56 49.94
CA ALA A 288 55.18 -26.22 48.64
C ALA A 288 54.13 -27.28 48.20
N ASP A 289 53.87 -27.57 46.93
CA ASP A 289 54.55 -27.31 45.67
C ASP A 289 53.51 -27.41 44.53
N GLY A 290 53.84 -26.85 43.38
CA GLY A 290 53.06 -26.97 42.15
C GLY A 290 53.07 -28.40 41.60
N GLY A 291 52.03 -28.73 40.84
CA GLY A 291 51.93 -30.02 40.17
C GLY A 291 50.68 -30.13 39.34
N ALA A 292 50.69 -29.47 38.17
CA ALA A 292 49.71 -29.67 37.13
C ALA A 292 49.74 -31.14 36.69
N HIS A 293 48.68 -31.89 36.98
CA HIS A 293 48.38 -33.14 36.29
C HIS A 293 47.12 -32.95 35.45
N VAL A 294 47.34 -32.75 34.16
CA VAL A 294 46.33 -32.86 33.11
C VAL A 294 45.98 -34.33 32.97
N SER A 295 44.77 -34.70 33.33
CA SER A 295 44.12 -35.92 32.84
C SER A 295 42.88 -35.53 32.05
N SER A 296 43.05 -35.55 30.73
CA SER A 296 41.98 -35.63 29.75
C SER A 296 41.13 -36.87 30.01
N GLY A 297 39.86 -36.66 30.36
CA GLY A 297 38.85 -37.70 30.53
C GLY A 297 37.52 -37.20 30.00
N GLN A 298 37.34 -37.34 28.69
CA GLN A 298 36.12 -37.07 27.96
C GLN A 298 35.07 -38.11 28.39
N ALA A 299 34.00 -37.68 29.06
CA ALA A 299 32.82 -38.50 29.32
C ALA A 299 31.56 -37.68 29.05
N ASN A 300 30.98 -37.98 27.90
CA ASN A 300 29.65 -37.58 27.47
C ASN A 300 28.63 -38.24 28.42
N GLY A 301 27.78 -37.45 29.08
CA GLY A 301 26.85 -37.96 30.08
C GLY A 301 25.68 -37.01 30.27
N ASN A 302 24.68 -37.17 29.41
CA ASN A 302 23.38 -36.52 29.48
C ASN A 302 22.67 -37.00 30.76
N GLY A 303 22.68 -36.19 31.81
CA GLY A 303 22.11 -36.51 33.13
C GLY A 303 20.92 -35.62 33.45
N ASN A 304 19.75 -36.01 32.94
CA ASN A 304 18.45 -35.50 33.36
C ASN A 304 18.23 -35.85 34.84
N VAL A 305 18.35 -34.89 35.75
CA VAL A 305 18.03 -35.10 37.17
C VAL A 305 16.55 -34.79 37.39
N ASN A 306 15.73 -35.79 37.08
CA ASN A 306 14.46 -35.99 37.75
C ASN A 306 14.64 -37.28 38.56
N GLY A 307 14.78 -37.15 39.88
CA GLY A 307 15.23 -38.25 40.73
C GLY A 307 14.88 -38.02 42.19
N ASN A 308 13.62 -38.27 42.52
CA ASN A 308 13.20 -38.67 43.85
C ASN A 308 13.95 -39.96 44.21
N GLY A 309 14.91 -39.89 45.13
CA GLY A 309 15.76 -41.02 45.49
C GLY A 309 16.53 -40.73 46.77
N SER A 310 16.02 -41.29 47.88
CA SER A 310 16.61 -41.24 49.21
C SER A 310 18.05 -41.75 49.22
N ALA A 311 19.01 -40.83 49.34
CA ALA A 311 20.37 -41.12 49.79
C ALA A 311 20.56 -40.49 51.17
N LYS A 312 20.91 -41.32 52.16
CA LYS A 312 21.33 -40.88 53.49
C LYS A 312 22.66 -40.13 53.36
N GLY A 313 22.59 -38.81 53.16
CA GLY A 313 23.67 -37.85 53.37
C GLY A 313 23.13 -36.74 54.27
N GLU A 314 23.97 -36.18 55.14
CA GLU A 314 23.61 -35.02 55.96
C GLU A 314 22.95 -33.91 55.10
N PRO A 315 21.99 -33.14 55.65
CA PRO A 315 21.42 -32.01 54.93
C PRO A 315 22.50 -30.95 54.71
N GLY A 316 23.12 -30.94 53.52
CA GLY A 316 24.04 -29.90 53.09
C GLY A 316 23.32 -28.56 52.95
N MET A 317 24.04 -27.46 53.15
CA MET A 317 23.44 -26.12 53.08
C MET A 317 23.12 -25.77 51.63
N GLN A 318 21.85 -25.44 51.34
CA GLN A 318 21.42 -25.04 50.00
C GLN A 318 21.24 -23.53 49.93
N PHE A 319 21.64 -22.90 48.82
CA PHE A 319 21.52 -21.45 48.61
C PHE A 319 20.86 -21.13 47.26
N ILE A 320 20.10 -20.04 47.22
CA ILE A 320 19.67 -19.35 45.99
C ILE A 320 20.50 -18.08 45.84
N PHE A 321 21.04 -17.85 44.64
CA PHE A 321 21.85 -16.69 44.34
C PHE A 321 21.10 -15.71 43.44
N SER A 322 21.25 -14.41 43.70
CA SER A 322 20.67 -13.37 42.86
C SER A 322 21.59 -12.17 42.66
N HIS A 323 21.54 -11.57 41.47
CA HIS A 323 22.27 -10.36 41.08
C HIS A 323 21.28 -9.36 40.49
N ASN A 324 21.30 -8.11 40.95
CA ASN A 324 20.35 -7.06 40.55
C ASN A 324 18.86 -7.52 40.59
N GLY A 325 18.53 -8.38 41.57
CA GLY A 325 17.17 -8.90 41.76
C GLY A 325 16.75 -10.03 40.81
N ARG A 326 17.67 -10.58 39.99
CA ARG A 326 17.43 -11.74 39.12
C ARG A 326 18.10 -12.99 39.69
N SER A 327 17.45 -14.15 39.60
CA SER A 327 18.08 -15.44 39.92
C SER A 327 19.29 -15.64 39.01
N VAL A 328 20.37 -16.13 39.60
CA VAL A 328 21.61 -16.43 38.89
C VAL A 328 21.88 -17.91 38.98
N GLU A 329 22.03 -18.54 37.82
CA GLU A 329 22.19 -19.99 37.69
C GLU A 329 23.68 -20.38 37.65
N ALA A 330 23.98 -21.60 38.09
CA ALA A 330 25.35 -22.07 38.24
C ALA A 330 26.10 -22.25 36.89
N ASP A 331 25.38 -22.39 35.79
CA ASP A 331 25.94 -22.58 34.44
C ASP A 331 26.27 -21.26 33.73
N GLN A 332 25.75 -20.13 34.21
CA GLN A 332 26.00 -18.80 33.67
C GLN A 332 27.42 -18.31 33.98
N THR A 333 27.94 -17.40 33.16
CA THR A 333 29.19 -16.69 33.42
C THR A 333 28.93 -15.24 33.80
N PRO A 334 29.82 -14.57 34.54
CA PRO A 334 29.70 -13.14 34.82
C PRO A 334 29.53 -12.27 33.56
N GLU A 335 30.14 -12.67 32.44
CA GLU A 335 29.99 -12.00 31.14
C GLU A 335 28.55 -12.07 30.61
N ASP A 336 27.92 -13.25 30.68
CA ASP A 336 26.56 -13.50 30.16
C ASP A 336 25.49 -12.68 30.89
N ILE A 337 25.67 -12.49 32.20
CA ILE A 337 24.76 -11.72 33.05
C ILE A 337 25.20 -10.26 33.23
N ALA A 338 26.22 -9.83 32.49
CA ALA A 338 26.78 -8.47 32.50
C ALA A 338 27.19 -7.97 33.90
N MET A 339 27.84 -8.83 34.69
CA MET A 339 28.43 -8.47 35.98
C MET A 339 29.69 -7.60 35.79
N GLU A 340 29.78 -6.54 36.59
CA GLU A 340 30.92 -5.64 36.65
C GLU A 340 31.78 -5.88 37.91
N ASP A 341 32.95 -5.25 37.93
CA ASP A 341 33.86 -5.33 39.07
C ASP A 341 33.26 -4.58 40.26
N GLY A 342 33.23 -5.22 41.42
CA GLY A 342 32.59 -4.71 42.64
C GLY A 342 31.12 -5.08 42.81
N ASP A 343 30.52 -5.80 41.87
CA ASP A 343 29.11 -6.19 41.94
C ASP A 343 28.79 -7.12 43.12
N GLU A 344 27.57 -7.00 43.64
CA GLU A 344 27.08 -7.80 44.77
C GLU A 344 26.13 -8.93 44.32
N ILE A 345 26.37 -10.14 44.83
CA ILE A 345 25.49 -11.30 44.70
C ILE A 345 24.87 -11.59 46.07
N LEU A 346 23.55 -11.64 46.13
CA LEU A 346 22.82 -12.02 47.33
C LEU A 346 22.65 -13.55 47.36
N ALA A 347 23.17 -14.19 48.41
CA ALA A 347 23.00 -15.60 48.71
C ALA A 347 21.94 -15.79 49.81
N VAL A 348 20.83 -16.43 49.46
CA VAL A 348 19.73 -16.75 50.37
C VAL A 348 19.79 -18.23 50.71
N GLU A 349 20.03 -18.56 51.97
CA GLU A 349 20.02 -19.95 52.45
C GLU A 349 18.59 -20.51 52.42
N LEU A 350 18.42 -21.66 51.77
CA LEU A 350 17.23 -22.47 51.84
C LEU A 350 17.38 -23.41 53.03
N MET A 351 16.65 -23.11 54.10
CA MET A 351 16.52 -24.01 55.24
C MET A 351 15.41 -25.01 54.92
N ASP A 352 15.75 -26.29 54.89
CA ASP A 352 14.74 -27.35 54.90
C ASP A 352 14.10 -27.41 56.30
N LEU A 353 12.95 -26.77 56.45
CA LEU A 353 12.17 -26.77 57.69
C LEU A 353 11.56 -28.14 58.02
N THR A 354 11.75 -29.16 57.18
CA THR A 354 11.18 -30.50 57.35
C THR A 354 12.17 -31.51 57.95
N VAL A 355 13.46 -31.20 58.02
CA VAL A 355 14.48 -32.11 58.57
C VAL A 355 15.50 -31.34 59.42
N GLY A 356 15.35 -31.44 60.74
CA GLY A 356 16.32 -30.94 61.72
C GLY A 356 16.17 -31.67 63.05
N PRO A 357 17.25 -31.80 63.86
CA PRO A 357 17.19 -32.32 65.22
C PRO A 357 16.41 -31.29 66.06
N GLY A 358 15.10 -31.48 66.14
CA GLY A 358 14.18 -30.48 66.69
C GLY A 358 12.78 -30.54 66.09
N LEU A 359 12.48 -31.39 65.10
CA LEU A 359 11.10 -31.53 64.60
C LEU A 359 10.09 -32.02 65.64
N ASP A 360 10.55 -32.55 66.78
CA ASP A 360 9.72 -32.81 67.97
C ASP A 360 9.50 -31.56 68.86
N GLU A 361 10.13 -30.41 68.55
CA GLU A 361 10.01 -29.13 69.28
C GLU A 361 9.29 -28.03 68.48
N TRP A 362 9.01 -28.21 67.18
CA TRP A 362 8.38 -27.17 66.33
C TRP A 362 6.85 -27.05 66.48
N ASP A 363 6.22 -27.83 67.37
CA ASP A 363 4.84 -27.56 67.82
C ASP A 363 4.75 -26.30 68.72
N GLY A 364 5.90 -25.71 69.12
CA GLY A 364 5.97 -24.61 70.06
C GLY A 364 6.01 -23.17 69.50
N PHE A 365 6.25 -22.95 68.21
CA PHE A 365 6.60 -21.62 67.69
C PHE A 365 5.60 -20.97 66.72
N SER A 366 4.43 -21.57 66.51
CA SER A 366 3.33 -20.93 65.75
C SER A 366 2.43 -20.05 66.62
N GLU A 367 2.77 -19.79 67.89
CA GLU A 367 2.06 -18.75 68.64
C GLU A 367 2.64 -17.37 68.27
N PRO A 368 1.83 -16.44 67.74
CA PRO A 368 2.30 -15.08 67.46
C PRO A 368 2.88 -14.53 68.76
N ALA A 369 4.18 -14.20 68.75
CA ALA A 369 4.89 -13.71 69.92
C ALA A 369 4.08 -12.58 70.56
N ARG A 370 3.35 -12.91 71.63
CA ARG A 370 2.53 -11.96 72.36
C ARG A 370 3.51 -10.93 72.91
N GLN A 371 3.35 -9.68 72.49
CA GLN A 371 4.11 -8.57 73.06
C GLN A 371 3.99 -8.67 74.59
N THR A 372 5.11 -8.90 75.25
CA THR A 372 5.16 -8.91 76.70
C THR A 372 4.94 -7.49 77.18
N LEU A 373 3.71 -7.20 77.59
CA LEU A 373 3.33 -5.94 78.20
C LEU A 373 4.16 -5.76 79.48
N LYS A 374 5.08 -4.80 79.48
CA LYS A 374 5.77 -4.39 80.70
C LYS A 374 4.74 -3.88 81.70
N LYS A 375 4.78 -4.48 82.89
CA LYS A 375 3.84 -4.30 83.98
C LYS A 375 4.00 -2.91 84.63
N ASN A 376 3.44 -1.87 84.03
CA ASN A 376 3.26 -0.56 84.64
C ASN A 376 1.79 -0.40 85.05
N TRP A 377 1.31 -1.17 86.03
CA TRP A 377 -0.04 -0.93 86.55
C TRP A 377 -0.03 0.21 87.54
N SER A 378 -0.98 1.12 87.43
CA SER A 378 -1.48 1.82 88.61
C SER A 378 -2.29 0.82 89.46
N GLU A 379 -2.26 0.93 90.78
CA GLU A 379 -2.98 0.02 91.70
C GLU A 379 -4.52 0.14 91.58
N ASN A 380 -5.03 1.05 90.75
CA ASN A 380 -6.45 1.30 90.57
C ASN A 380 -7.07 0.34 89.51
N PRO A 381 -7.98 -0.58 89.91
CA PRO A 381 -8.53 -1.61 89.01
C PRO A 381 -9.28 -1.08 87.79
N GLN A 382 -9.89 0.11 87.88
CA GLN A 382 -10.60 0.74 86.77
C GLN A 382 -9.65 1.30 85.72
N GLU A 383 -8.52 1.86 86.15
CA GLU A 383 -7.52 2.47 85.26
C GLU A 383 -6.74 1.39 84.50
N ALA A 384 -6.37 0.31 85.20
CA ALA A 384 -5.79 -0.90 84.60
C ALA A 384 -6.64 -1.49 83.46
N ARG A 385 -7.97 -1.56 83.64
CA ARG A 385 -8.88 -2.05 82.58
C ARG A 385 -8.92 -1.10 81.38
N ARG A 386 -8.99 0.21 81.60
CA ARG A 386 -8.93 1.20 80.51
C ARG A 386 -7.66 1.08 79.69
N THR A 387 -6.50 0.98 80.35
CA THR A 387 -5.21 0.89 79.65
C THR A 387 -5.12 -0.39 78.81
N LEU A 388 -5.63 -1.51 79.31
CA LEU A 388 -5.72 -2.75 78.54
C LEU A 388 -6.63 -2.62 77.33
N GLU A 389 -7.82 -2.03 77.50
CA GLU A 389 -8.77 -1.79 76.40
C GLU A 389 -8.15 -0.89 75.33
N GLU A 390 -7.46 0.20 75.72
CA GLU A 390 -6.78 1.10 74.77
C GLU A 390 -5.65 0.41 74.00
N ILE A 391 -4.89 -0.47 74.65
CA ILE A 391 -3.84 -1.26 73.98
C ILE A 391 -4.46 -2.25 72.98
N PHE A 392 -5.51 -2.98 73.37
CA PHE A 392 -6.20 -3.91 72.48
C PHE A 392 -6.84 -3.19 71.30
N ASP A 393 -7.47 -2.04 71.54
CA ASP A 393 -8.03 -1.18 70.49
C ASP A 393 -6.95 -0.64 69.56
N GLY A 394 -5.81 -0.22 70.09
CA GLY A 394 -4.65 0.23 69.32
C GLY A 394 -4.14 -0.86 68.37
N VAL A 395 -3.88 -2.05 68.91
CA VAL A 395 -3.42 -3.21 68.13
C VAL A 395 -4.43 -3.63 67.07
N THR A 396 -5.72 -3.66 67.42
CA THR A 396 -6.80 -4.02 66.48
C THR A 396 -6.90 -3.01 65.35
N ARG A 397 -6.85 -1.71 65.66
CA ARG A 397 -6.92 -0.62 64.69
C ARG A 397 -5.73 -0.65 63.73
N ASP A 398 -4.52 -0.89 64.24
CA ASP A 398 -3.33 -0.99 63.42
C ASP A 398 -3.32 -2.25 62.54
N ARG A 399 -3.87 -3.38 63.04
CA ARG A 399 -4.07 -4.58 62.23
C ARG A 399 -5.08 -4.34 61.10
N ILE A 400 -6.18 -3.63 61.36
CA ILE A 400 -7.18 -3.28 60.34
C ILE A 400 -6.58 -2.32 59.29
N LYS A 401 -5.79 -1.32 59.69
CA LYS A 401 -5.08 -0.44 58.75
C LYS A 401 -4.13 -1.22 57.86
N GLU A 402 -3.39 -2.18 58.41
CA GLU A 402 -2.49 -3.02 57.63
C GLU A 402 -3.27 -3.86 56.60
N VAL A 403 -4.39 -4.48 57.01
CA VAL A 403 -5.27 -5.21 56.08
C VAL A 403 -5.75 -4.30 54.95
N LEU A 404 -6.24 -3.09 55.27
CA LEU A 404 -6.69 -2.13 54.24
C LEU A 404 -5.56 -1.75 53.28
N ARG A 405 -4.36 -1.50 53.80
CA ARG A 405 -3.19 -1.16 52.98
C ARG A 405 -2.79 -2.31 52.05
N GLN A 406 -2.86 -3.56 52.52
CA GLN A 406 -2.62 -4.74 51.69
C GLN A 406 -3.68 -4.89 50.59
N TYR A 407 -4.96 -4.60 50.90
CA TYR A 407 -6.03 -4.58 49.91
C TYR A 407 -5.83 -3.50 48.84
N GLU A 408 -5.48 -2.27 49.22
CA GLU A 408 -5.17 -1.20 48.27
C GLU A 408 -3.99 -1.56 47.36
N LEU A 409 -2.93 -2.18 47.93
CA LEU A 409 -1.77 -2.61 47.16
C LEU A 409 -2.13 -3.70 46.15
N ARG A 410 -2.95 -4.67 46.58
CA ARG A 410 -3.49 -5.72 45.71
C ARG A 410 -4.34 -5.13 44.59
N GLU A 411 -5.18 -4.14 44.89
CA GLU A 411 -6.06 -3.50 43.90
C GLU A 411 -5.26 -2.71 42.85
N ARG A 412 -4.24 -1.95 43.27
CA ARG A 412 -3.30 -1.33 42.31
C ARG A 412 -2.57 -2.34 41.44
N HIS A 413 -2.14 -3.47 42.03
CA HIS A 413 -1.48 -4.52 41.25
C HIS A 413 -2.43 -5.10 40.20
N PHE A 414 -3.68 -5.39 40.57
CA PHE A 414 -4.69 -5.84 39.62
C PHE A 414 -4.95 -4.83 38.51
N GLU A 415 -5.05 -3.54 38.84
CA GLU A 415 -5.28 -2.50 37.85
C GLU A 415 -4.13 -2.41 36.83
N CYS A 416 -2.88 -2.52 37.29
CA CYS A 416 -1.71 -2.59 36.40
C CYS A 416 -1.75 -3.84 35.49
N VAL A 417 -2.11 -5.00 36.04
CA VAL A 417 -2.23 -6.25 35.27
C VAL A 417 -3.33 -6.15 34.22
N ILE A 418 -4.50 -5.62 34.59
CA ILE A 418 -5.63 -5.40 33.66
C ILE A 418 -5.20 -4.46 32.54
N ARG A 419 -4.61 -3.31 32.86
CA ARG A 419 -4.12 -2.34 31.86
C ARG A 419 -3.10 -2.96 30.91
N SER A 420 -2.16 -3.76 31.43
CA SER A 420 -1.19 -4.49 30.60
C SER A 420 -1.89 -5.47 29.65
N LYS A 421 -2.89 -6.21 30.12
CA LYS A 421 -3.64 -7.15 29.30
C LYS A 421 -4.51 -6.46 28.25
N GLU A 422 -5.12 -5.33 28.57
CA GLU A 422 -5.85 -4.51 27.60
C GLU A 422 -4.94 -4.03 26.47
N LEU A 423 -3.72 -3.57 26.80
CA LEU A 423 -2.73 -3.18 25.79
C LEU A 423 -2.28 -4.36 24.93
N GLU A 424 -2.04 -5.54 25.52
CA GLU A 424 -1.71 -6.76 24.77
C GLU A 424 -2.83 -7.13 23.77
N VAL A 425 -4.09 -7.03 24.18
CA VAL A 425 -5.24 -7.30 23.32
C VAL A 425 -5.34 -6.28 22.19
N LEU A 426 -5.16 -4.99 22.49
CA LEU A 426 -5.17 -3.93 21.47
C LEU A 426 -4.05 -4.12 20.44
N LEU A 427 -2.83 -4.43 20.90
CA LEU A 427 -1.70 -4.72 20.02
C LEU A 427 -1.97 -5.94 19.14
N SER A 428 -2.50 -7.02 19.73
CA SER A 428 -2.83 -8.24 19.00
C SER A 428 -3.90 -7.98 17.93
N ARG A 429 -4.91 -7.16 18.26
CA ARG A 429 -5.97 -6.76 17.31
C ARG A 429 -5.41 -5.90 16.19
N ALA A 430 -4.53 -4.94 16.49
CA ALA A 430 -3.90 -4.10 15.49
C ALA A 430 -3.08 -4.93 14.48
N ARG A 431 -2.26 -5.87 14.98
CA ARG A 431 -1.48 -6.80 14.13
C ARG A 431 -2.39 -7.67 13.26
N ALA A 432 -3.49 -8.19 13.81
CA ALA A 432 -4.44 -8.98 13.04
C ALA A 432 -5.13 -8.16 11.93
N THR A 433 -5.45 -6.89 12.19
CA THR A 433 -6.00 -5.99 11.18
C THR A 433 -4.99 -5.65 10.09
N GLU A 434 -3.74 -5.36 10.46
CA GLU A 434 -2.64 -5.11 9.51
C GLU A 434 -2.41 -6.32 8.60
N GLN A 435 -2.31 -7.52 9.18
CA GLN A 435 -2.08 -8.74 8.43
C GLN A 435 -3.26 -9.08 7.51
N ARG A 436 -4.49 -8.79 7.93
CA ARG A 436 -5.68 -8.92 7.06
C ARG A 436 -5.63 -7.94 5.89
N ALA A 437 -5.24 -6.68 6.12
CA ALA A 437 -5.13 -5.68 5.06
C ALA A 437 -4.06 -6.07 4.01
N LEU A 438 -2.93 -6.62 4.45
CA LEU A 438 -1.91 -7.16 3.54
C LEU A 438 -2.44 -8.33 2.72
N ALA A 439 -3.13 -9.29 3.35
CA ALA A 439 -3.73 -10.44 2.68
C ALA A 439 -4.83 -10.02 1.67
N GLU A 440 -5.66 -9.04 2.02
CA GLU A 440 -6.66 -8.47 1.11
C GLU A 440 -6.00 -7.74 -0.07
N GLY A 441 -4.89 -7.03 0.16
CA GLY A 441 -4.10 -6.40 -0.89
C GLY A 441 -3.43 -7.40 -1.83
N GLU A 442 -2.93 -8.53 -1.31
CA GLU A 442 -2.42 -9.65 -2.12
C GLU A 442 -3.53 -10.32 -2.92
N LYS A 443 -4.66 -10.62 -2.30
CA LYS A 443 -5.82 -11.19 -2.98
C LYS A 443 -6.30 -10.30 -4.13
N ALA A 444 -6.42 -9.00 -3.90
CA ALA A 444 -6.83 -8.06 -4.94
C ALA A 444 -5.84 -7.99 -6.12
N ARG A 445 -4.53 -8.18 -5.86
CA ARG A 445 -3.52 -8.29 -6.93
C ARG A 445 -3.67 -9.61 -7.68
N ALA A 446 -3.88 -10.72 -6.97
CA ALA A 446 -4.12 -12.03 -7.57
C ALA A 446 -5.38 -12.02 -8.46
N ASP A 447 -6.49 -11.45 -7.98
CA ASP A 447 -7.74 -11.33 -8.74
C ASP A 447 -7.54 -10.54 -10.04
N LYS A 448 -6.76 -9.43 -10.01
CA LYS A 448 -6.41 -8.68 -11.23
C LYS A 448 -5.59 -9.50 -12.22
N HIS A 449 -4.61 -10.27 -11.73
CA HIS A 449 -3.83 -11.15 -12.60
C HIS A 449 -4.69 -12.28 -13.18
N GLU A 450 -5.62 -12.83 -12.42
CA GLU A 450 -6.60 -13.82 -12.88
C GLU A 450 -7.49 -13.23 -14.00
N GLU A 451 -8.01 -12.02 -13.83
CA GLU A 451 -8.78 -11.30 -14.86
C GLU A 451 -7.96 -11.07 -16.14
N GLU A 452 -6.70 -10.66 -16.01
CA GLU A 452 -5.80 -10.47 -17.15
C GLU A 452 -5.50 -11.79 -17.87
N ILE A 453 -5.25 -12.87 -17.13
CA ILE A 453 -5.06 -14.22 -17.68
C ILE A 453 -6.33 -14.66 -18.43
N GLN A 454 -7.52 -14.44 -17.86
CA GLN A 454 -8.79 -14.78 -18.52
C GLN A 454 -8.98 -13.97 -19.80
N ARG A 455 -8.64 -12.68 -19.79
CA ARG A 455 -8.67 -11.82 -20.99
C ARG A 455 -7.74 -12.36 -22.07
N LEU A 456 -6.49 -12.64 -21.73
CA LEU A 456 -5.48 -13.17 -22.66
C LEU A 456 -5.90 -14.53 -23.22
N LYS A 457 -6.48 -15.41 -22.41
CA LYS A 457 -7.04 -16.69 -22.88
C LYS A 457 -8.15 -16.49 -23.91
N LYS A 458 -9.06 -15.53 -23.68
CA LYS A 458 -10.14 -15.21 -24.62
C LYS A 458 -9.60 -14.63 -25.93
N GLU A 459 -8.59 -13.78 -25.86
CA GLU A 459 -7.91 -13.22 -27.03
C GLU A 459 -7.21 -14.33 -27.83
N LEU A 460 -6.47 -15.21 -27.15
CA LEU A 460 -5.86 -16.39 -27.76
C LEU A 460 -6.89 -17.28 -28.47
N GLN A 461 -8.01 -17.56 -27.82
CA GLN A 461 -9.08 -18.36 -28.42
C GLN A 461 -9.70 -17.66 -29.65
N THR A 462 -9.81 -16.34 -29.63
CA THR A 462 -10.29 -15.56 -30.78
C THR A 462 -9.33 -15.68 -31.95
N VAL A 463 -8.02 -15.49 -31.70
CA VAL A 463 -6.97 -15.65 -32.72
C VAL A 463 -6.92 -17.08 -33.27
N GLN A 464 -7.04 -18.09 -32.41
CA GLN A 464 -7.12 -19.49 -32.84
C GLN A 464 -8.35 -19.74 -33.73
N ASN A 465 -9.51 -19.21 -33.38
CA ASN A 465 -10.72 -19.32 -34.20
C ASN A 465 -10.54 -18.63 -35.57
N GLU A 466 -9.88 -17.48 -35.61
CA GLU A 466 -9.54 -16.78 -36.85
C GLU A 466 -8.56 -17.58 -37.70
N GLN A 467 -7.53 -18.16 -37.09
CA GLN A 467 -6.56 -19.04 -37.76
C GLN A 467 -7.25 -20.28 -38.33
N THR A 468 -8.11 -20.95 -37.58
CA THR A 468 -8.89 -22.11 -38.05
C THR A 468 -9.74 -21.75 -39.27
N LYS A 469 -10.44 -20.61 -39.24
CA LYS A 469 -11.21 -20.11 -40.40
C LYS A 469 -10.32 -19.84 -41.61
N LEU A 470 -9.09 -19.35 -41.40
CA LEU A 470 -8.13 -19.13 -42.48
C LEU A 470 -7.67 -20.46 -43.08
N ILE A 471 -7.36 -21.45 -42.24
CA ILE A 471 -6.99 -22.80 -42.64
C ILE A 471 -8.13 -23.46 -43.44
N ASP A 472 -9.38 -23.37 -42.98
CA ASP A 472 -10.54 -23.93 -43.70
C ASP A 472 -10.70 -23.31 -45.09
N LYS A 473 -10.52 -21.98 -45.21
CA LYS A 473 -10.52 -21.29 -46.51
C LYS A 473 -9.39 -21.78 -47.41
N LEU A 474 -8.19 -21.99 -46.86
CA LEU A 474 -7.06 -22.56 -47.59
C LEU A 474 -7.35 -23.98 -48.08
N ILE A 475 -7.92 -24.83 -47.21
CA ILE A 475 -8.33 -26.21 -47.56
C ILE A 475 -9.35 -26.19 -48.71
N ILE A 476 -10.34 -25.30 -48.67
CA ILE A 476 -11.31 -25.11 -49.75
C ILE A 476 -10.61 -24.74 -51.07
N CYS A 477 -9.65 -23.81 -51.02
CA CYS A 477 -8.88 -23.40 -52.21
C CYS A 477 -8.04 -24.56 -52.77
N CYS A 478 -7.46 -25.40 -51.91
CA CYS A 478 -6.69 -26.57 -52.33
C CYS A 478 -7.56 -27.67 -52.97
N LYS A 479 -8.85 -27.77 -52.63
CA LYS A 479 -9.79 -28.72 -53.25
C LYS A 479 -10.25 -28.30 -54.64
N GLU A 480 -10.27 -26.99 -54.92
CA GLU A 480 -10.59 -26.44 -56.25
C GLU A 480 -9.49 -25.47 -56.74
N PRO A 481 -8.29 -25.98 -57.10
CA PRO A 481 -7.11 -25.14 -57.37
C PRO A 481 -7.23 -24.29 -58.64
N SER A 482 -8.11 -24.66 -59.57
CA SER A 482 -8.31 -23.98 -60.86
C SER A 482 -9.55 -23.08 -60.89
N SER A 483 -10.29 -22.93 -59.78
CA SER A 483 -11.42 -22.00 -59.76
C SER A 483 -10.92 -20.56 -59.77
N GLU A 484 -11.60 -19.70 -60.52
CA GLU A 484 -11.30 -18.26 -60.62
C GLU A 484 -11.28 -17.58 -59.24
N ARG A 485 -12.08 -18.12 -58.31
CA ARG A 485 -12.14 -17.71 -56.91
C ARG A 485 -10.87 -18.06 -56.12
N SER A 486 -10.35 -19.28 -56.29
CA SER A 486 -9.09 -19.72 -55.66
C SER A 486 -7.90 -18.91 -56.17
N GLN A 487 -7.83 -18.63 -57.48
CA GLN A 487 -6.76 -17.82 -58.07
C GLN A 487 -6.75 -16.37 -57.55
N ARG A 488 -7.92 -15.73 -57.43
CA ARG A 488 -8.05 -14.38 -56.83
C ARG A 488 -7.65 -14.35 -55.36
N LEU A 489 -7.95 -15.42 -54.61
CA LEU A 489 -7.59 -15.51 -53.19
C LEU A 489 -6.07 -15.67 -53.01
N PHE A 490 -5.41 -16.52 -53.80
CA PHE A 490 -3.96 -16.68 -53.77
C PHE A 490 -3.21 -15.40 -54.20
N ALA A 491 -3.73 -14.67 -55.17
CA ALA A 491 -3.20 -13.36 -55.55
C ALA A 491 -3.30 -12.34 -54.40
N SER A 492 -4.46 -12.28 -53.72
CA SER A 492 -4.66 -11.41 -52.56
C SER A 492 -3.76 -11.80 -51.37
N LEU A 493 -3.58 -13.09 -51.10
CA LEU A 493 -2.71 -13.57 -50.01
C LEU A 493 -1.23 -13.29 -50.30
N ARG A 494 -0.82 -13.40 -51.57
CA ARG A 494 0.54 -13.07 -52.01
C ARG A 494 0.81 -11.56 -51.88
N GLU A 495 -0.14 -10.70 -52.25
CA GLU A 495 -0.03 -9.25 -52.07
C GLU A 495 0.00 -8.84 -50.59
N GLU A 496 -0.75 -9.54 -49.72
CA GLU A 496 -0.78 -9.27 -48.28
C GLU A 496 0.49 -9.73 -47.55
N LEU A 497 1.13 -10.82 -48.03
CA LEU A 497 2.44 -11.28 -47.58
C LEU A 497 3.58 -10.34 -48.04
N GLU A 498 3.53 -9.84 -49.27
CA GLU A 498 4.49 -8.84 -49.78
C GLU A 498 4.36 -7.46 -49.09
N LYS A 499 3.22 -7.15 -48.49
CA LYS A 499 3.01 -5.92 -47.69
C LYS A 499 3.45 -6.03 -46.23
N LYS A 500 3.62 -7.25 -45.72
CA LYS A 500 3.96 -7.51 -44.30
C LYS A 500 5.38 -8.02 -44.08
N GLY A 501 6.04 -8.55 -45.11
CA GLY A 501 7.51 -8.67 -45.16
C GLY A 501 8.13 -7.34 -45.55
#